data_AF-A0A8I0K657-F1
#
_entry.id   AF-A0A8I0K657-F1
#
_cell.length_a   1.000
_cell.length_b   1.000
_cell.length_c   1.000
_cell.angle_alpha   90.00
_cell.angle_beta   90.00
_cell.angle_gamma   90.00
#
_symmetry.space_group_name_H-M   'P 1'
#
loop_
_entity.id
_entity.type
_entity.pdbx_description
1 polymer ?
#
loop_
_entity_poly.entity_id
_entity_poly.type
_entity_poly.pdbx_seq_one_letter_code
_entity_poly.pdbx_strand_id
1 'polypeptide(L)'
;MKDYNCPTCKKMIPVDRSKIKAGDEVSFCRVTQSSKSARFSSREGIVDCREGDVVLVKYRKEIIPLNIKDVSPVDAPSPLTYAFVGTCECMEAEHV
;
A
#
# COMPACT_ATOMS: atom_id res chain seq x y z
N MET A 1 -4.82 5.48 12.31
CA MET A 1 -4.60 4.02 12.33
C MET A 1 -5.73 3.21 12.97
N LYS A 2 -6.54 3.75 13.92
CA LYS A 2 -7.62 2.96 14.55
C LYS A 2 -8.74 2.53 13.58
N ASP A 3 -8.87 3.22 12.45
CA ASP A 3 -9.99 3.03 11.51
C ASP A 3 -9.79 1.86 10.52
N TYR A 4 -8.59 1.28 10.46
CA TYR A 4 -8.26 0.16 9.56
C TYR A 4 -8.07 -1.18 10.27
N ASN A 5 -8.28 -1.23 11.59
CA ASN A 5 -8.22 -2.50 12.33
C ASN A 5 -9.62 -3.12 12.40
N CYS A 6 -9.74 -4.38 11.98
CA CYS A 6 -10.97 -5.12 12.20
C CYS A 6 -11.17 -5.36 13.71
N PRO A 7 -12.33 -5.02 14.29
CA PRO A 7 -12.58 -5.25 15.71
C PRO A 7 -12.64 -6.74 16.07
N THR A 8 -12.96 -7.60 15.11
CA THR A 8 -13.14 -9.05 15.31
C THR A 8 -11.82 -9.81 15.23
N CYS A 9 -11.07 -9.69 14.13
CA CYS A 9 -9.83 -10.44 13.93
C CYS A 9 -8.56 -9.63 14.20
N LYS A 10 -8.67 -8.33 14.50
CA LYS A 10 -7.56 -7.39 14.72
C LYS A 10 -6.60 -7.20 13.52
N LYS A 11 -6.85 -7.88 12.39
CA LYS A 11 -6.13 -7.72 11.11
C LYS A 11 -6.52 -6.42 10.40
N MET A 12 -5.78 -6.05 9.36
CA MET A 12 -5.98 -4.80 8.62
C MET A 12 -7.11 -4.92 7.59
N ILE A 13 -8.07 -4.00 7.60
CA ILE A 13 -9.17 -3.93 6.61
C ILE A 13 -8.57 -3.67 5.22
N PRO A 14 -8.93 -4.44 4.19
CA PRO A 14 -8.42 -4.23 2.84
C PRO A 14 -8.82 -2.86 2.31
N VAL A 15 -7.86 -2.13 1.76
CA VAL A 15 -8.12 -0.82 1.15
C VAL A 15 -8.49 -1.01 -0.31
N ASP A 16 -9.49 -0.26 -0.77
CA ASP A 16 -9.82 -0.19 -2.18
C ASP A 16 -8.76 0.64 -2.93
N ARG A 17 -7.82 -0.07 -3.55
CA ARG A 17 -6.72 0.50 -4.34
C ARG A 17 -7.16 0.92 -5.74
N SER A 18 -8.35 0.52 -6.18
CA SER A 18 -8.87 0.80 -7.53
C SER A 18 -9.16 2.28 -7.75
N LYS A 19 -9.36 3.03 -6.65
CA LYS A 19 -9.67 4.47 -6.67
C LYS A 19 -8.44 5.37 -6.83
N ILE A 20 -7.23 4.82 -6.77
CA ILE A 20 -5.98 5.59 -6.93
C ILE A 20 -5.93 6.20 -8.34
N LYS A 21 -5.74 7.52 -8.38
CA LYS A 21 -5.64 8.34 -9.60
C LYS A 21 -4.36 9.19 -9.59
N ALA A 22 -4.03 9.76 -10.75
CA ALA A 22 -2.97 10.75 -10.85
C ALA A 22 -3.28 11.95 -9.95
N GLY A 23 -2.28 12.41 -9.19
CA GLY A 23 -2.37 13.47 -8.20
C GLY A 23 -2.59 12.99 -6.76
N ASP A 24 -2.94 11.72 -6.55
CA ASP A 24 -3.14 11.19 -5.19
C ASP A 24 -1.81 10.96 -4.46
N GLU A 25 -1.82 11.20 -3.16
CA GLU A 25 -0.70 10.89 -2.28
C GLU A 25 -0.79 9.43 -1.79
N VAL A 26 0.29 8.70 -2.01
CA VAL A 26 0.36 7.27 -1.76
C VAL A 26 1.62 6.88 -0.98
N SER A 27 1.49 5.87 -0.14
CA SER A 27 2.59 5.20 0.52
C SER A 27 2.99 3.91 -0.19
N PHE A 28 4.30 3.68 -0.31
CA PHE A 28 4.88 2.51 -0.96
C PHE A 28 6.09 2.00 -0.18
N CYS A 29 6.47 0.74 -0.43
CA CYS A 29 7.68 0.16 0.15
C CYS A 29 8.87 0.30 -0.80
N ARG A 30 9.93 1.00 -0.37
CA ARG A 30 11.21 1.01 -1.07
C ARG A 30 12.12 -0.07 -0.49
N VAL A 31 12.65 -0.91 -1.37
CA VAL A 31 13.65 -1.93 -1.01
C VAL A 31 15.03 -1.44 -1.46
N THR A 32 15.96 -1.33 -0.51
CA THR A 32 17.37 -1.11 -0.80
C THR A 32 18.12 -2.39 -0.49
N GLN A 33 18.67 -3.04 -1.52
CA GLN A 33 19.45 -4.27 -1.37
C GLN A 33 20.94 -3.95 -1.38
N SER A 34 21.68 -4.63 -0.52
CA SER A 34 23.14 -4.74 -0.52
C SER A 34 23.53 -6.21 -0.66
N SER A 35 24.81 -6.50 -0.86
CA SER A 35 25.30 -7.89 -0.97
C SER A 35 25.03 -8.77 0.26
N LYS A 36 24.71 -8.18 1.42
CA LYS A 36 24.49 -8.92 2.68
C LYS A 36 23.14 -8.67 3.34
N SER A 37 22.35 -7.71 2.87
CA SER A 37 21.11 -7.34 3.52
C SER A 37 20.14 -6.63 2.59
N ALA A 38 18.85 -6.76 2.87
CA ALA A 38 17.79 -5.96 2.25
C ALA A 38 17.16 -5.08 3.32
N ARG A 39 17.05 -3.78 3.05
CA ARG A 39 16.33 -2.82 3.89
C ARG A 39 15.02 -2.46 3.22
N PHE A 40 13.93 -2.74 3.90
CA PHE A 40 12.58 -2.32 3.52
C PHE A 40 12.25 -1.02 4.24
N SER A 41 11.67 -0.05 3.54
CA SER A 41 11.33 1.24 4.14
C SER A 41 10.07 1.82 3.50
N SER A 42 9.08 2.15 4.32
CA SER A 42 7.89 2.88 3.87
C SER A 42 8.28 4.32 3.46
N ARG A 43 7.75 4.76 2.32
CA ARG A 43 7.94 6.08 1.74
C ARG A 43 6.61 6.58 1.19
N GLU A 44 6.47 7.89 1.12
CA GLU A 44 5.30 8.57 0.57
C GLU A 44 5.70 9.28 -0.72
N GLY A 45 4.80 9.32 -1.69
CA GLY A 45 5.00 9.96 -2.98
C GLY A 45 3.66 10.28 -3.63
N ILE A 46 3.70 10.98 -4.77
CA ILE A 46 2.50 11.41 -5.49
C ILE A 46 2.39 10.59 -6.77
N VAL A 47 1.21 10.09 -7.09
CA VAL A 47 0.96 9.38 -8.36
C VAL A 47 1.04 10.38 -9.51
N ASP A 48 1.99 10.16 -10.42
CA ASP A 48 2.16 10.96 -11.63
C ASP A 48 1.16 10.51 -12.71
N CYS A 49 1.09 9.20 -12.95
CA CYS A 49 0.15 8.59 -13.89
C CYS A 49 -0.13 7.13 -13.56
N ARG A 50 -1.24 6.60 -14.10
CA ARG A 50 -1.67 5.21 -13.93
C ARG A 50 -1.87 4.56 -15.29
N GLU A 51 -1.21 3.44 -15.49
CA GLU A 51 -1.29 2.60 -16.68
C GLU A 51 -1.78 1.20 -16.28
N GLY A 52 -3.10 1.02 -16.24
CA GLY A 52 -3.73 -0.23 -15.80
C GLY A 52 -3.38 -0.59 -14.36
N ASP A 53 -2.55 -1.62 -14.20
CA ASP A 53 -2.07 -2.16 -12.92
C ASP A 53 -0.75 -1.54 -12.43
N VAL A 54 -0.11 -0.70 -13.25
CA VAL A 54 1.12 0.00 -12.90
C VAL A 54 0.81 1.46 -12.61
N VAL A 55 1.31 1.95 -11.48
CA VAL A 55 1.25 3.36 -11.10
C VAL A 55 2.67 3.92 -11.07
N LEU A 56 2.85 5.06 -11.74
CA LEU A 56 4.10 5.80 -11.73
C LEU A 56 4.04 6.77 -10.56
N VAL A 57 4.85 6.53 -9.54
CA VAL A 57 4.89 7.35 -8.32
C VAL A 57 6.12 8.24 -8.37
N LYS A 58 5.89 9.55 -8.27
CA LYS A 58 6.94 10.55 -8.15
C LYS A 58 7.40 10.63 -6.71
N TYR A 59 8.65 10.25 -6.50
CA TYR A 59 9.33 10.34 -5.21
C TYR A 59 10.60 11.19 -5.36
N ARG A 60 10.60 12.37 -4.71
CA ARG A 60 11.67 13.37 -4.83
C ARG A 60 11.89 13.79 -6.29
N LYS A 61 12.97 13.32 -6.93
CA LYS A 61 13.34 13.62 -8.32
C LYS A 61 13.24 12.39 -9.24
N GLU A 62 12.76 11.26 -8.71
CA GLU A 62 12.66 9.99 -9.43
C GLU A 62 11.18 9.66 -9.67
N ILE A 63 10.88 9.06 -10.83
CA ILE A 63 9.59 8.45 -11.11
C ILE A 63 9.80 6.94 -11.01
N ILE A 64 9.05 6.30 -10.13
CA ILE A 64 9.21 4.88 -9.81
C ILE A 64 7.95 4.14 -10.28
N PRO A 65 8.07 3.19 -11.22
CA PRO A 65 6.96 2.31 -11.57
C PRO A 65 6.73 1.30 -10.46
N LEU A 66 5.49 1.24 -9.96
CA LEU A 66 5.07 0.33 -8.91
C LEU A 66 3.79 -0.38 -9.32
N ASN A 67 3.62 -1.63 -8.90
CA ASN A 67 2.35 -2.30 -9.05
C ASN A 67 1.33 -1.69 -8.08
N ILE A 68 0.08 -1.53 -8.52
CA ILE A 68 -1.01 -1.00 -7.68
C ILE A 68 -1.21 -1.81 -6.39
N LYS A 69 -0.81 -3.10 -6.37
CA LYS A 69 -0.86 -3.96 -5.18
C LYS A 69 0.18 -3.61 -4.12
N ASP A 70 1.26 -2.94 -4.50
CA ASP A 70 2.37 -2.55 -3.61
C ASP A 70 2.27 -1.09 -3.15
N VAL A 71 1.13 -0.46 -3.43
CA VAL A 71 0.84 0.94 -3.12
C VAL A 71 -0.43 1.02 -2.28
N SER A 72 -0.38 1.83 -1.24
CA SER A 72 -1.52 2.17 -0.38
C SER A 72 -1.74 3.69 -0.43
N PRO A 73 -2.98 4.19 -0.32
CA PRO A 73 -3.22 5.61 -0.02
C PRO A 73 -2.46 6.04 1.25
N VAL A 74 -2.09 7.33 1.35
CA VAL A 74 -1.36 7.83 2.54
C VAL A 74 -2.17 7.72 3.84
N ASP A 75 -3.50 7.81 3.74
CA ASP A 75 -4.42 7.65 4.86
C ASP A 75 -4.55 6.19 5.35
N ALA A 76 -4.10 5.23 4.52
CA ALA A 76 -4.17 3.82 4.81
C ALA A 76 -2.86 3.29 5.42
N PRO A 77 -2.91 2.15 6.14
CA PRO A 77 -1.70 1.49 6.60
C PRO A 77 -0.73 1.21 5.45
N SER A 78 0.56 1.36 5.72
CA SER A 78 1.58 1.14 4.70
C SER A 78 1.54 -0.30 4.17
N PRO A 79 1.98 -0.56 2.94
CA PRO A 79 2.03 -1.91 2.39
C PRO A 79 2.80 -2.90 3.28
N LEU A 80 3.85 -2.43 3.97
CA LEU A 80 4.58 -3.23 4.96
C LEU A 80 3.70 -3.62 6.14
N THR A 81 2.86 -2.72 6.63
CA THR A 81 1.92 -3.00 7.72
C THR A 81 0.95 -4.11 7.31
N TYR A 82 0.43 -4.08 6.08
CA TYR A 82 -0.40 -5.16 5.55
C TYR A 82 0.35 -6.49 5.45
N ALA A 83 1.63 -6.47 5.02
CA ALA A 83 2.44 -7.68 4.93
C ALA A 83 2.76 -8.31 6.30
N PHE A 84 2.99 -7.50 7.34
CA PHE A 84 3.32 -7.99 8.69
C PHE A 84 2.09 -8.39 9.51
N VAL A 85 0.99 -7.64 9.40
CA VAL A 85 -0.21 -7.86 10.22
C VAL A 85 -1.23 -8.78 9.53
N GLY A 86 -1.21 -8.83 8.20
CA GLY A 86 -2.19 -9.56 7.41
C GLY A 86 -3.48 -8.77 7.17
N THR A 87 -4.20 -9.16 6.14
CA THR A 87 -5.50 -8.61 5.75
C THR A 87 -6.64 -9.30 6.46
N CYS A 88 -7.66 -8.53 6.85
CA CYS A 88 -8.91 -9.02 7.40
C CYS A 88 -9.68 -9.82 6.34
N GLU A 89 -10.14 -11.01 6.73
CA GLU A 89 -11.00 -11.89 5.92
C GLU A 89 -12.42 -11.96 6.49
N CYS A 90 -12.73 -11.22 7.56
CA CYS A 90 -14.04 -11.26 8.20
C CYS A 90 -15.20 -10.78 7.30
N MET A 91 -14.90 -10.11 6.19
CA MET A 91 -15.92 -9.71 5.19
C MET A 91 -16.36 -10.86 4.27
N GLU A 92 -15.70 -12.03 4.28
CA GLU A 92 -16.21 -13.24 3.62
C GLU A 92 -17.18 -14.05 4.50
N ALA A 93 -17.55 -13.52 5.66
CA ALA A 93 -18.62 -14.08 6.50
C ALA A 93 -19.89 -13.24 6.40
N GLU A 94 -20.34 -12.91 5.19
CA GLU A 94 -21.76 -12.60 4.99
C GLU A 94 -22.56 -13.90 5.14
N HIS A 95 -23.17 -14.03 6.31
CA HIS A 95 -24.51 -14.56 6.52
C HIS A 95 -25.00 -15.62 5.53
N VAL A 96 -24.98 -16.89 5.96
CA VAL A 96 -25.99 -17.89 5.57
C VAL A 96 -27.05 -17.95 6.66
#